data_AF-C0Z2Z8-F1
#
_entry.id   AF-C0Z2Z8-F1
#
_cell.length_a   1.000
_cell.length_b   1.000
_cell.length_c   1.000
_cell.angle_alpha   90.00
_cell.angle_beta   90.00
_cell.angle_gamma   90.00
#
_symmetry.space_group_name_H-M   'P 1'
#
loop_
_entity.id
_entity.type
_entity.pdbx_description
1 polymer ?
#
loop_
_entity_poly.entity_id
_entity_poly.type
_entity_poly.pdbx_seq_one_letter_code
_entity_poly.pdbx_strand_id
1 'polypeptide(L)'
;MTSPFELIKVRKQVTAASRAPNASAVAETAPVSPMITKLLRRYTLDVKSLTQTVSLLSVLNHKHPNMTAALQEYPWMMTGTGNPPSAMDVKRPLDVASLEGYRALWRNLRSGLIRDCIYGGVFFSTWQFLHEAMVGWKAVGMNPLPSSEEEVGPLSPVAISLAAGISGAVAAAASHSFDTARTRAQCVILPKYTAKERKFLKWNKPGKRLERWTGIHPTDRNLLFRGIGMRMARSSVASTVIVGSYYLAVDLLVPK
;
A
#
# COMPACT_ATOMS: atom_id res chain seq x y z
N MET A 1 4.52 -3.87 10.67
CA MET A 1 3.20 -3.80 11.35
C MET A 1 2.12 -3.43 10.35
N THR A 2 1.14 -4.31 10.18
CA THR A 2 -0.04 -4.13 9.33
C THR A 2 -1.24 -3.73 10.18
N SER A 3 -1.66 -2.47 10.08
CA SER A 3 -2.80 -1.92 10.84
C SER A 3 -3.96 -1.56 9.90
N PRO A 4 -5.23 -1.67 10.33
CA PRO A 4 -6.38 -1.24 9.53
C PRO A 4 -6.35 0.26 9.21
N PHE A 5 -5.62 1.06 9.99
CA PHE A 5 -5.46 2.50 9.77
C PHE A 5 -4.44 2.86 8.69
N GLU A 6 -3.62 1.90 8.23
CA GLU A 6 -2.64 2.13 7.16
C GLU A 6 -3.32 2.55 5.85
N LEU A 7 -4.51 2.02 5.56
CA LEU A 7 -5.31 2.45 4.41
C LEU A 7 -5.56 3.97 4.43
N ILE A 8 -5.93 4.49 5.59
CA ILE A 8 -6.27 5.91 5.77
C ILE A 8 -5.00 6.77 5.68
N LYS A 9 -3.90 6.29 6.29
CA LYS A 9 -2.60 6.96 6.21
C LYS A 9 -2.13 7.12 4.76
N VAL A 10 -2.17 6.04 3.97
CA VAL A 10 -1.77 6.08 2.56
C VAL A 10 -2.67 7.02 1.76
N ARG A 11 -4.00 6.99 1.95
CA ARG A 11 -4.91 7.92 1.27
C ARG A 11 -4.67 9.38 1.65
N LYS A 12 -4.36 9.66 2.91
CA LYS A 12 -3.96 11.02 3.35
C LYS A 12 -2.66 11.46 2.68
N GLN A 13 -1.66 10.59 2.60
CA GLN A 13 -0.39 10.88 1.90
C GLN A 13 -0.62 11.17 0.42
N VAL A 14 -1.45 10.36 -0.25
CA VAL A 14 -1.84 10.60 -1.64
C VAL A 14 -2.57 11.93 -1.78
N THR A 15 -3.49 12.25 -0.88
CA THR A 15 -4.22 13.53 -0.89
C THR A 15 -3.28 14.72 -0.68
N ALA A 16 -2.25 14.58 0.17
CA ALA A 16 -1.26 15.64 0.40
C ALA A 16 -0.31 15.84 -0.79
N ALA A 17 0.11 14.74 -1.44
CA ALA A 17 1.01 14.79 -2.60
C ALA A 17 0.29 15.24 -3.88
N SER A 18 -0.99 14.91 -4.00
CA SER A 18 -1.86 15.36 -5.08
C SER A 18 -2.32 16.77 -4.72
N ARG A 19 -1.58 17.81 -5.13
CA ARG A 19 -2.11 19.19 -5.15
C ARG A 19 -3.31 19.22 -6.08
N ALA A 20 -4.47 18.74 -5.64
CA ALA A 20 -5.70 18.84 -6.40
C ALA A 20 -6.05 20.34 -6.42
N PRO A 21 -6.27 20.94 -7.61
CA PRO A 21 -6.93 22.22 -7.68
C PRO A 21 -8.23 22.09 -6.91
N ASN A 22 -8.59 23.09 -6.11
CA ASN A 22 -9.96 23.23 -5.66
C ASN A 22 -10.83 23.41 -6.90
N ALA A 23 -11.28 22.32 -7.51
CA ALA A 23 -12.31 22.36 -8.51
C ALA A 23 -13.55 22.89 -7.79
N SER A 24 -13.87 24.15 -8.09
CA SER A 24 -15.11 24.80 -7.71
C SER A 24 -16.26 23.85 -7.99
N ALA A 25 -17.15 23.74 -7.02
CA ALA A 25 -18.43 23.08 -7.18
C ALA A 25 -19.17 23.76 -8.34
N VAL A 26 -19.14 23.14 -9.52
CA VAL A 26 -20.06 23.50 -10.60
C VAL A 26 -21.38 22.82 -10.26
N ALA A 27 -22.34 23.66 -9.93
CA ALA A 27 -23.67 23.31 -9.49
C ALA A 27 -24.51 22.74 -10.65
N GLU A 28 -25.14 21.60 -10.39
CA GLU A 28 -26.52 21.33 -10.80
C GLU A 28 -27.06 20.23 -9.86
N THR A 29 -27.74 20.67 -8.80
CA THR A 29 -28.29 19.81 -7.75
C THR A 29 -29.61 19.22 -8.21
N ALA A 30 -29.58 18.05 -8.85
CA ALA A 30 -30.69 17.12 -8.79
C ALA A 30 -30.75 16.48 -7.39
N PRO A 31 -31.93 16.05 -6.88
CA PRO A 31 -32.06 15.45 -5.55
C PRO A 31 -31.35 14.09 -5.50
N VAL A 32 -30.07 14.10 -5.13
CA VAL A 32 -29.26 12.89 -4.88
C VAL A 32 -29.56 12.40 -3.46
N SER A 33 -29.76 11.09 -3.31
CA SER A 33 -30.05 10.45 -2.01
C SER A 33 -29.08 10.90 -0.90
N PRO A 34 -29.57 11.18 0.34
CA PRO A 34 -28.79 11.71 1.45
C PRO A 34 -27.63 10.79 1.89
N MET A 35 -27.71 9.49 1.56
CA MET A 35 -26.62 8.55 1.80
C MET A 35 -25.44 8.78 0.85
N ILE A 36 -25.72 9.19 -0.38
CA ILE A 36 -24.72 9.34 -1.45
C ILE A 36 -24.00 10.68 -1.34
N THR A 37 -24.73 11.75 -1.00
CA THR A 37 -24.14 13.06 -0.66
C THR A 37 -23.27 13.00 0.60
N LYS A 38 -23.58 12.11 1.56
CA LYS A 38 -22.71 11.82 2.71
C LYS A 38 -21.45 11.03 2.33
N LEU A 39 -21.56 10.04 1.45
CA LEU A 39 -20.45 9.16 1.06
C LEU A 39 -19.47 9.79 0.06
N LEU A 40 -19.97 10.67 -0.82
CA LEU A 40 -19.21 11.29 -1.89
C LEU A 40 -19.48 12.80 -1.92
N ARG A 41 -19.04 13.50 -0.87
CA ARG A 41 -19.31 14.94 -0.62
C ARG A 41 -18.88 15.90 -1.74
N ARG A 42 -18.12 15.43 -2.75
CA ARG A 42 -17.60 16.22 -3.88
C ARG A 42 -18.12 15.76 -5.25
N TYR A 43 -19.12 14.87 -5.27
CA TYR A 43 -19.55 14.24 -6.50
C TYR A 43 -20.81 14.89 -7.07
N THR A 44 -20.76 15.27 -8.34
CA THR A 44 -21.89 15.83 -9.11
C THR A 44 -22.51 14.74 -9.99
N LEU A 45 -23.84 14.66 -9.99
CA LEU A 45 -24.58 13.71 -10.84
C LEU A 45 -24.48 14.16 -12.30
N ASP A 46 -23.92 13.34 -13.19
CA ASP A 46 -23.99 13.61 -14.63
C ASP A 46 -25.30 13.03 -15.19
N VAL A 47 -26.33 13.88 -15.22
CA VAL A 47 -27.69 13.51 -15.67
C VAL A 47 -27.68 12.98 -17.10
N LYS A 48 -26.82 13.51 -18.01
CA LYS A 48 -26.79 13.08 -19.42
C LYS A 48 -26.33 11.63 -19.55
N SER A 49 -25.27 11.27 -18.83
CA SER A 49 -24.75 9.91 -18.82
C SER A 49 -25.72 8.90 -18.18
N LEU A 50 -26.45 9.34 -17.14
CA LEU A 50 -27.47 8.52 -16.49
C LEU A 50 -28.62 8.25 -17.46
N THR A 51 -29.10 9.27 -18.17
CA THR A 51 -30.18 9.10 -19.15
C THR A 51 -29.75 8.18 -20.30
N GLN A 52 -28.52 8.30 -20.79
CA GLN A 52 -27.98 7.39 -21.82
C GLN A 52 -27.89 5.94 -21.33
N THR A 53 -27.38 5.70 -20.13
CA THR A 53 -27.29 4.34 -19.57
C THR A 53 -28.67 3.73 -19.32
N VAL A 54 -29.63 4.52 -18.83
CA VAL A 54 -31.03 4.11 -18.70
C VAL A 54 -31.62 3.75 -20.07
N SER A 55 -31.38 4.55 -21.12
CA SER A 55 -31.89 4.26 -22.47
C SER A 55 -31.30 3.00 -23.09
N LEU A 56 -30.03 2.68 -22.79
CA LEU A 56 -29.40 1.43 -23.25
C LEU A 56 -29.96 0.22 -22.49
N LEU A 57 -30.19 0.37 -21.18
CA LEU A 57 -30.70 -0.71 -20.34
C LEU A 57 -32.20 -0.94 -20.50
N SER A 58 -32.98 0.07 -20.91
CA SER A 58 -34.41 -0.07 -21.17
C SER A 58 -34.71 -1.02 -22.33
N VAL A 59 -33.77 -1.19 -23.27
CA VAL A 59 -33.88 -2.16 -24.36
C VAL A 59 -33.84 -3.62 -23.83
N LEU A 60 -33.13 -3.85 -22.73
CA LEU A 60 -32.86 -5.19 -22.20
C LEU A 60 -33.88 -5.65 -21.14
N ASN A 61 -34.72 -4.76 -20.60
CA ASN A 61 -35.37 -5.05 -19.32
C ASN A 61 -36.82 -4.54 -19.25
N HIS A 62 -37.77 -5.48 -19.20
CA HIS A 62 -39.20 -5.21 -19.03
C HIS A 62 -39.67 -5.36 -17.57
N LYS A 63 -38.82 -5.83 -16.65
CA LYS A 63 -39.21 -6.21 -15.27
C LYS A 63 -38.96 -5.12 -14.21
N HIS A 64 -38.16 -4.11 -14.50
CA HIS A 64 -37.81 -3.06 -13.53
C HIS A 64 -38.36 -1.70 -13.99
N PRO A 65 -39.56 -1.28 -13.51
CA PRO A 65 -40.23 -0.07 -14.00
C PRO A 65 -39.49 1.23 -13.63
N ASN A 66 -38.68 1.24 -12.56
CA ASN A 66 -37.93 2.41 -12.10
C ASN A 66 -36.42 2.18 -12.12
N MET A 67 -35.86 2.00 -13.32
CA MET A 67 -34.41 1.83 -13.52
C MET A 67 -33.60 3.05 -13.05
N THR A 68 -34.10 4.27 -13.26
CA THR A 68 -33.46 5.50 -12.77
C THR A 68 -33.24 5.48 -11.26
N ALA A 69 -34.27 5.15 -10.48
CA ALA A 69 -34.14 5.08 -9.02
C ALA A 69 -33.14 4.00 -8.56
N ALA A 70 -33.17 2.82 -9.20
CA ALA A 70 -32.22 1.73 -8.90
C ALA A 70 -30.77 2.10 -9.25
N LEU A 71 -30.55 2.77 -10.39
CA LEU A 71 -29.23 3.25 -10.80
C LEU A 71 -28.71 4.37 -9.90
N GLN A 72 -29.61 5.21 -9.39
CA GLN A 72 -29.29 6.23 -8.41
C GLN A 72 -28.77 5.63 -7.09
N GLU A 73 -29.06 4.37 -6.76
CA GLU A 73 -28.48 3.68 -5.59
C GLU A 73 -27.01 3.28 -5.78
N TYR A 74 -26.46 3.43 -6.99
CA TYR A 74 -25.09 3.07 -7.37
C TYR A 74 -24.25 4.33 -7.67
N PRO A 75 -23.52 4.86 -6.67
CA PRO A 75 -22.84 6.16 -6.78
C PRO A 75 -21.78 6.24 -7.90
N TRP A 76 -21.20 5.12 -8.33
CA TRP A 76 -20.21 5.11 -9.42
C TRP A 76 -20.83 5.03 -10.82
N MET A 77 -22.13 4.74 -10.93
CA MET A 77 -22.87 4.82 -12.20
C MET A 77 -23.37 6.25 -12.47
N MET A 78 -23.62 7.01 -11.41
CA MET A 78 -23.97 8.45 -11.45
C MET A 78 -22.87 9.37 -12.00
N THR A 79 -21.70 8.78 -12.17
CA THR A 79 -20.45 9.43 -12.56
C THR A 79 -20.31 9.68 -14.06
N GLY A 80 -21.07 8.93 -14.86
CA GLY A 80 -20.94 8.89 -16.31
C GLY A 80 -19.68 8.22 -16.85
N THR A 81 -18.62 8.15 -16.03
CA THR A 81 -17.35 7.51 -16.44
C THR A 81 -17.27 6.03 -16.08
N GLY A 82 -18.18 5.51 -15.25
CA GLY A 82 -18.13 4.15 -14.71
C GLY A 82 -16.91 3.87 -13.81
N ASN A 83 -16.06 4.87 -13.56
CA ASN A 83 -14.88 4.72 -12.74
C ASN A 83 -15.22 4.82 -11.25
N PRO A 84 -14.56 4.03 -10.38
CA PRO A 84 -14.72 4.18 -8.94
C PRO A 84 -14.25 5.57 -8.49
N PRO A 85 -14.79 6.09 -7.37
CA PRO A 85 -14.39 7.39 -6.83
C PRO A 85 -12.90 7.44 -6.49
N SER A 86 -12.33 8.64 -6.41
CA SER A 86 -10.91 8.83 -6.12
C SER A 86 -10.60 8.50 -4.66
N ALA A 87 -9.42 7.95 -4.42
CA ALA A 87 -8.90 7.66 -3.07
C ALA A 87 -8.91 8.89 -2.14
N MET A 88 -8.86 10.09 -2.73
CA MET A 88 -8.86 11.38 -2.03
C MET A 88 -10.22 11.78 -1.46
N ASP A 89 -11.30 11.24 -2.00
CA ASP A 89 -12.67 11.61 -1.63
C ASP A 89 -13.16 10.82 -0.41
N VAL A 90 -12.58 9.64 -0.16
CA VAL A 90 -12.95 8.77 0.97
C VAL A 90 -11.93 8.91 2.10
N LYS A 91 -12.17 9.88 2.99
CA LYS A 91 -11.23 10.29 4.04
C LYS A 91 -11.45 9.61 5.40
N ARG A 92 -12.69 9.31 5.79
CA ARG A 92 -13.00 8.78 7.12
C ARG A 92 -13.09 7.24 7.11
N PRO A 93 -12.68 6.56 8.19
CA PRO A 93 -12.84 5.11 8.31
C PRO A 93 -14.29 4.66 8.13
N LEU A 94 -15.25 5.45 8.62
CA LEU A 94 -16.67 5.19 8.45
C LEU A 94 -17.07 5.22 6.97
N ASP A 95 -16.62 6.23 6.22
CA ASP A 95 -16.88 6.35 4.78
C ASP A 95 -16.36 5.12 4.02
N VAL A 96 -15.15 4.64 4.36
CA VAL A 96 -14.58 3.40 3.83
C VAL A 96 -15.47 2.20 4.17
N ALA A 97 -15.89 2.05 5.43
CA ALA A 97 -16.69 0.93 5.87
C ALA A 97 -18.07 0.90 5.19
N SER A 98 -18.69 2.05 4.95
CA SER A 98 -19.98 2.15 4.28
C SER A 98 -19.91 1.89 2.77
N LEU A 99 -18.81 2.32 2.12
CA LEU A 99 -18.66 2.29 0.66
C LEU A 99 -17.98 1.01 0.16
N GLU A 100 -16.89 0.59 0.80
CA GLU A 100 -16.10 -0.60 0.44
C GLU A 100 -16.39 -1.81 1.36
N GLY A 101 -17.01 -1.58 2.52
CA GLY A 101 -17.25 -2.60 3.55
C GLY A 101 -16.14 -2.66 4.61
N TYR A 102 -16.45 -3.18 5.79
CA TYR A 102 -15.47 -3.33 6.89
C TYR A 102 -14.22 -4.12 6.51
N ARG A 103 -14.36 -5.10 5.61
CA ARG A 103 -13.22 -5.91 5.11
C ARG A 103 -12.21 -5.09 4.32
N ALA A 104 -12.60 -3.93 3.78
CA ALA A 104 -11.71 -3.05 3.04
C ALA A 104 -10.63 -2.41 3.91
N LEU A 105 -10.86 -2.27 5.22
CA LEU A 105 -9.84 -1.81 6.17
C LEU A 105 -8.63 -2.76 6.22
N TRP A 106 -8.86 -4.05 5.96
CA TRP A 106 -7.83 -5.09 5.91
C TRP A 106 -7.36 -5.40 4.49
N ARG A 107 -7.59 -4.48 3.55
CA ARG A 107 -7.28 -4.73 2.14
C ARG A 107 -5.80 -4.97 1.94
N ASN A 108 -5.51 -6.08 1.28
CA ASN A 108 -4.16 -6.55 0.97
C ASN A 108 -3.25 -6.70 2.20
N LEU A 109 -3.85 -7.11 3.33
CA LEU A 109 -3.12 -7.62 4.49
C LEU A 109 -2.12 -8.72 4.09
N ARG A 110 -2.51 -9.63 3.17
CA ARG A 110 -1.65 -10.72 2.69
C ARG A 110 -0.36 -10.22 2.04
N SER A 111 -0.43 -9.27 1.11
CA SER A 111 0.79 -8.74 0.48
C SER A 111 1.63 -7.95 1.48
N GLY A 112 1.00 -7.29 2.46
CA GLY A 112 1.69 -6.65 3.58
C GLY A 112 2.45 -7.63 4.47
N LEU A 113 1.86 -8.77 4.81
CA LEU A 113 2.51 -9.82 5.60
C LEU A 113 3.67 -10.44 4.83
N ILE A 114 3.47 -10.80 3.56
CA ILE A 114 4.53 -11.36 2.70
C ILE A 114 5.69 -10.36 2.57
N ARG A 115 5.38 -9.07 2.37
CA ARG A 115 6.38 -8.00 2.36
C ARG A 115 7.19 -7.98 3.66
N ASP A 116 6.53 -8.00 4.81
CA ASP A 116 7.19 -7.92 6.11
C ASP A 116 8.06 -9.17 6.36
N CYS A 117 7.61 -10.36 5.96
CA CYS A 117 8.40 -11.60 6.03
C CYS A 117 9.63 -11.55 5.13
N ILE A 118 9.49 -11.15 3.86
CA ILE A 118 10.63 -11.05 2.93
C ILE A 118 11.61 -9.98 3.40
N TYR A 119 11.11 -8.82 3.83
CA TYR A 119 11.96 -7.75 4.33
C TYR A 119 12.75 -8.22 5.55
N GLY A 120 12.09 -8.79 6.56
CA GLY A 120 12.75 -9.29 7.76
C GLY A 120 13.76 -10.40 7.46
N GLY A 121 13.37 -11.41 6.69
CA GLY A 121 14.26 -12.53 6.33
C GLY A 121 15.51 -12.07 5.61
N VAL A 122 15.35 -11.28 4.54
CA VAL A 122 16.50 -10.76 3.78
C VAL A 122 17.35 -9.82 4.64
N PHE A 123 16.73 -8.99 5.47
CA PHE A 123 17.45 -8.08 6.36
C PHE A 123 18.34 -8.86 7.32
N PHE A 124 17.79 -9.80 8.08
CA PHE A 124 18.59 -10.54 9.06
C PHE A 124 19.64 -11.43 8.39
N SER A 125 19.33 -12.09 7.28
CA SER A 125 20.31 -12.91 6.56
C SER A 125 21.47 -12.10 5.99
N THR A 126 21.20 -10.98 5.31
CA THR A 126 22.25 -10.11 4.77
C THR A 126 23.05 -9.46 5.90
N TRP A 127 22.39 -9.08 6.98
CA TRP A 127 23.07 -8.54 8.15
C TRP A 127 24.04 -9.55 8.77
N GLN A 128 23.56 -10.75 9.06
CA GLN A 128 24.33 -11.80 9.70
C GLN A 128 25.56 -12.15 8.87
N PHE A 129 25.38 -12.31 7.56
CA PHE A 129 26.48 -12.55 6.64
C PHE A 129 27.54 -11.43 6.67
N LEU A 130 27.11 -10.15 6.64
CA LEU A 130 28.04 -9.02 6.75
C LEU A 130 28.74 -8.99 8.11
N HIS A 131 28.02 -9.32 9.18
CA HIS A 131 28.57 -9.39 10.52
C HIS A 131 29.68 -10.44 10.62
N GLU A 132 29.41 -11.67 10.19
CA GLU A 132 30.40 -12.78 10.14
C GLU A 132 31.61 -12.40 9.28
N ALA A 133 31.39 -11.80 8.11
CA ALA A 133 32.48 -11.34 7.24
C ALA A 133 33.36 -10.26 7.93
N MET A 134 32.74 -9.32 8.67
CA MET A 134 33.47 -8.30 9.41
C MET A 134 34.25 -8.89 10.61
N VAL A 135 33.66 -9.86 11.32
CA VAL A 135 34.36 -10.59 12.41
C VAL A 135 35.56 -11.35 11.85
N GLY A 136 35.37 -12.11 10.77
CA GLY A 136 36.46 -12.85 10.11
C GLY A 136 37.57 -11.90 9.63
N TRP A 137 37.21 -10.76 9.05
CA TRP A 137 38.19 -9.75 8.65
C TRP A 137 38.98 -9.18 9.84
N LYS A 138 38.31 -8.92 10.96
CA LYS A 138 38.96 -8.44 12.19
C LYS A 138 39.91 -9.49 12.75
N ALA A 139 39.52 -10.77 12.74
CA ALA A 139 40.32 -11.88 13.23
C ALA A 139 41.66 -12.05 12.48
N VAL A 140 41.68 -11.85 11.15
CA VAL A 140 42.90 -11.92 10.33
C VAL A 140 43.94 -10.87 10.74
N GLY A 141 43.51 -9.74 11.31
CA GLY A 141 44.40 -8.66 11.75
C GLY A 141 44.95 -8.82 13.17
N MET A 142 44.57 -9.87 13.91
CA MET A 142 44.96 -10.06 15.31
C MET A 142 46.21 -10.93 15.46
N ASN A 143 47.09 -10.57 16.40
CA ASN A 143 48.27 -11.34 16.79
C ASN A 143 48.31 -11.45 18.33
N PRO A 144 48.25 -12.67 18.92
CA PRO A 144 48.13 -13.97 18.26
C PRO A 144 46.78 -14.16 17.55
N LEU A 145 46.73 -15.11 16.62
CA LEU A 145 45.50 -15.44 15.89
C LEU A 145 44.45 -15.99 16.89
N PRO A 146 43.22 -15.46 16.89
CA PRO A 146 42.18 -15.90 17.82
C PRO A 146 41.78 -17.35 17.53
N SER A 147 41.59 -18.12 18.59
CA SER A 147 41.22 -19.53 18.54
C SER A 147 39.70 -19.73 18.39
N SER A 148 38.91 -18.70 18.69
CA SER A 148 37.44 -18.68 18.59
C SER A 148 36.91 -17.29 18.23
N GLU A 149 35.68 -17.20 17.70
CA GLU A 149 35.03 -15.91 17.35
C GLU A 149 34.77 -15.01 18.57
N GLU A 150 34.64 -15.61 19.75
CA GLU A 150 34.41 -14.92 21.01
C GLU A 150 35.63 -14.09 21.45
N GLU A 151 36.85 -14.51 21.04
CA GLU A 151 38.11 -13.81 21.32
C GLU A 151 38.32 -12.57 20.44
N VAL A 152 37.63 -12.47 19.29
CA VAL A 152 37.80 -11.36 18.33
C VAL A 152 37.30 -10.02 18.92
N GLY A 153 36.51 -10.07 20.00
CA GLY A 153 35.95 -8.90 20.69
C GLY A 153 34.90 -8.16 19.85
N PRO A 154 34.13 -7.23 20.45
CA PRO A 154 33.00 -6.59 19.77
C PRO A 154 33.45 -5.81 18.52
N LEU A 155 32.62 -5.86 17.47
CA LEU A 155 32.80 -5.02 16.28
C LEU A 155 32.51 -3.54 16.61
N SER A 156 33.10 -2.63 15.83
CA SER A 156 32.84 -1.20 15.99
C SER A 156 31.35 -0.88 15.75
N PRO A 157 30.68 -0.12 16.64
CA PRO A 157 29.28 0.27 16.47
C PRO A 157 28.98 0.91 15.12
N VAL A 158 29.93 1.66 14.56
CA VAL A 158 29.81 2.31 13.25
C VAL A 158 29.78 1.28 12.11
N ALA A 159 30.64 0.26 12.17
CA ALA A 159 30.71 -0.79 11.16
C ALA A 159 29.43 -1.64 11.15
N ILE A 160 28.96 -2.02 12.35
CA ILE A 160 27.70 -2.73 12.56
C ILE A 160 26.53 -1.90 12.00
N SER A 161 26.53 -0.59 12.24
CA SER A 161 25.49 0.33 11.74
C SER A 161 25.54 0.54 10.23
N LEU A 162 26.71 0.45 9.60
CA LEU A 162 26.82 0.56 8.15
C LEU A 162 26.33 -0.73 7.47
N ALA A 163 26.68 -1.89 8.03
CA ALA A 163 26.14 -3.18 7.60
C ALA A 163 24.61 -3.21 7.69
N ALA A 164 24.04 -2.53 8.70
CA ALA A 164 22.62 -2.23 8.79
C ALA A 164 22.02 -1.58 7.57
N GLY A 165 22.68 -0.53 7.11
CA GLY A 165 22.18 0.28 6.01
C GLY A 165 22.20 -0.52 4.72
N ILE A 166 23.26 -1.30 4.51
CA ILE A 166 23.39 -2.17 3.34
C ILE A 166 22.29 -3.23 3.37
N SER A 167 22.15 -3.93 4.50
CA SER A 167 21.10 -4.93 4.70
C SER A 167 19.69 -4.35 4.50
N GLY A 168 19.41 -3.18 5.09
CA GLY A 168 18.14 -2.46 4.94
C GLY A 168 17.81 -2.09 3.49
N ALA A 169 18.83 -1.73 2.70
CA ALA A 169 18.68 -1.46 1.27
C ALA A 169 18.35 -2.73 0.48
N VAL A 170 19.08 -3.83 0.71
CA VAL A 170 18.85 -5.11 0.03
C VAL A 170 17.47 -5.68 0.36
N ALA A 171 17.08 -5.65 1.64
CA ALA A 171 15.75 -6.06 2.09
C ALA A 171 14.63 -5.20 1.48
N ALA A 172 14.86 -3.89 1.35
CA ALA A 172 13.92 -2.98 0.70
C ALA A 172 13.73 -3.28 -0.79
N ALA A 173 14.81 -3.62 -1.50
CA ALA A 173 14.76 -4.01 -2.90
C ALA A 173 14.00 -5.32 -3.10
N ALA A 174 14.31 -6.35 -2.32
CA ALA A 174 13.68 -7.67 -2.41
C ALA A 174 12.17 -7.64 -2.13
N SER A 175 11.76 -6.83 -1.16
CA SER A 175 10.34 -6.65 -0.78
C SER A 175 9.65 -5.52 -1.54
N HIS A 176 10.25 -4.99 -2.62
CA HIS A 176 9.76 -3.77 -3.27
C HIS A 176 8.39 -3.94 -3.91
N SER A 177 8.26 -4.98 -4.73
CA SER A 177 7.07 -5.28 -5.53
C SER A 177 5.80 -5.43 -4.69
N PHE A 178 5.91 -6.05 -3.51
CA PHE A 178 4.78 -6.26 -2.60
C PHE A 178 4.27 -4.98 -1.93
N ASP A 179 5.18 -4.06 -1.64
CA ASP A 179 4.81 -2.76 -1.06
C ASP A 179 4.13 -1.87 -2.10
N THR A 180 4.64 -1.86 -3.34
CA THR A 180 3.99 -1.16 -4.45
C THR A 180 2.60 -1.73 -4.67
N ALA A 181 2.45 -3.05 -4.73
CA ALA A 181 1.15 -3.69 -4.90
C ALA A 181 0.19 -3.37 -3.73
N ARG A 182 0.70 -3.38 -2.48
CA ARG A 182 -0.09 -3.02 -1.29
C ARG A 182 -0.56 -1.58 -1.34
N THR A 183 0.34 -0.63 -1.55
CA THR A 183 0.04 0.82 -1.57
C THR A 183 -0.93 1.17 -2.69
N ARG A 184 -0.71 0.64 -3.91
CA ARG A 184 -1.62 0.81 -5.04
C ARG A 184 -3.02 0.31 -4.72
N ALA A 185 -3.11 -0.89 -4.18
CA ALA A 185 -4.41 -1.46 -3.91
C ALA A 185 -5.11 -0.84 -2.70
N GLN A 186 -4.40 -0.15 -1.81
CA GLN A 186 -5.00 0.70 -0.78
C GLN A 186 -5.58 2.01 -1.38
N CYS A 187 -5.04 2.48 -2.51
CA CYS A 187 -5.53 3.65 -3.24
C CYS A 187 -6.72 3.37 -4.17
N VAL A 188 -6.82 2.18 -4.78
CA VAL A 188 -7.93 1.87 -5.71
C VAL A 188 -9.23 1.68 -4.94
N ILE A 189 -10.23 2.54 -4.98
CA ILE A 189 -11.49 2.27 -4.28
C ILE A 189 -12.26 1.12 -4.95
N LEU A 190 -12.70 0.14 -4.16
CA LEU A 190 -13.52 -0.98 -4.66
C LEU A 190 -14.86 -1.03 -3.93
N PRO A 191 -15.95 -0.55 -4.54
CA PRO A 191 -17.28 -0.58 -3.92
C PRO A 191 -17.71 -2.01 -3.54
N LYS A 192 -18.43 -2.14 -2.42
CA LYS A 192 -18.88 -3.44 -1.88
C LYS A 192 -19.67 -4.29 -2.88
N TYR A 193 -20.38 -3.64 -3.79
CA TYR A 193 -21.28 -4.22 -4.78
C TYR A 193 -20.50 -4.80 -5.95
N THR A 194 -19.54 -4.05 -6.51
CA THR A 194 -18.58 -4.57 -7.50
C THR A 194 -17.79 -5.76 -6.95
N ALA A 195 -17.46 -5.75 -5.66
CA ALA A 195 -16.82 -6.89 -5.01
C ALA A 195 -17.73 -8.13 -4.97
N LYS A 196 -19.03 -7.94 -4.67
CA LYS A 196 -20.04 -9.00 -4.67
C LYS A 196 -20.29 -9.53 -6.08
N GLU A 197 -20.41 -8.67 -7.08
CA GLU A 197 -20.57 -9.04 -8.50
C GLU A 197 -19.41 -9.88 -8.99
N ARG A 198 -18.17 -9.47 -8.75
CA ARG A 198 -16.97 -10.26 -9.12
C ARG A 198 -16.99 -11.64 -8.49
N LYS A 199 -17.46 -11.74 -7.24
CA LYS A 199 -17.59 -13.03 -6.53
C LYS A 199 -18.71 -13.89 -7.12
N PHE A 200 -19.85 -13.28 -7.42
CA PHE A 200 -21.01 -13.94 -8.00
C PHE A 200 -20.71 -14.48 -9.41
N LEU A 201 -20.11 -13.63 -10.26
CA LEU A 201 -19.72 -13.97 -11.64
C LEU A 201 -18.44 -14.81 -11.74
N LYS A 202 -17.83 -15.19 -10.60
CA LYS A 202 -16.55 -15.92 -10.53
C LYS A 202 -15.48 -15.32 -11.45
N TRP A 203 -15.38 -14.00 -11.48
CA TRP A 203 -14.49 -13.30 -12.41
C TRP A 203 -13.02 -13.71 -12.16
N ASN A 204 -12.36 -14.25 -13.19
CA ASN A 204 -10.96 -14.66 -13.09
C ASN A 204 -10.06 -13.45 -12.86
N LYS A 205 -9.12 -13.57 -11.90
CA LYS A 205 -8.17 -12.49 -11.63
C LYS A 205 -7.26 -12.29 -12.85
N PRO A 206 -7.26 -11.09 -13.47
CA PRO A 206 -6.43 -10.84 -14.63
C PRO A 206 -4.95 -10.78 -14.21
N GLY A 207 -4.05 -11.16 -15.12
CA GLY A 207 -2.61 -10.98 -14.97
C GLY A 207 -1.74 -12.24 -14.96
N LYS A 208 -0.42 -12.01 -15.09
CA LYS A 208 0.66 -13.02 -15.03
C LYS A 208 0.82 -13.58 -13.60
N ARG A 209 1.59 -14.66 -13.45
CA ARG A 209 1.88 -15.28 -12.13
C ARG A 209 2.38 -14.26 -11.10
N LEU A 210 3.36 -13.44 -11.47
CA LEU A 210 3.92 -12.42 -10.58
C LEU A 210 2.93 -11.32 -10.21
N GLU A 211 2.06 -10.91 -11.15
CA GLU A 211 1.01 -9.91 -10.90
C GLU A 211 -0.05 -10.46 -9.92
N ARG A 212 -0.44 -11.73 -10.11
CA ARG A 212 -1.36 -12.43 -9.19
C ARG A 212 -0.74 -12.64 -7.81
N TRP A 213 0.56 -12.92 -7.75
CA TRP A 213 1.28 -13.18 -6.51
C TRP A 213 1.47 -11.91 -5.69
N THR A 214 1.89 -10.82 -6.33
CA THR A 214 2.02 -9.49 -5.70
C THR A 214 0.65 -8.85 -5.42
N GLY A 215 -0.37 -9.18 -6.22
CA GLY A 215 -1.72 -8.61 -6.12
C GLY A 215 -1.90 -7.30 -6.88
N ILE A 216 -0.99 -6.97 -7.80
CA ILE A 216 -1.06 -5.76 -8.63
C ILE A 216 -1.97 -5.98 -9.86
N HIS A 217 -2.68 -4.93 -10.28
CA HIS A 217 -3.46 -4.98 -11.51
C HIS A 217 -2.53 -4.94 -12.73
N PRO A 218 -2.81 -5.68 -13.83
CA PRO A 218 -1.94 -5.72 -15.01
C PRO A 218 -1.65 -4.36 -15.65
N THR A 219 -2.58 -3.41 -15.54
CA THR A 219 -2.43 -2.01 -15.99
C THR A 219 -1.34 -1.27 -15.24
N ASP A 220 -1.07 -1.66 -13.99
CA ASP A 220 -0.12 -1.00 -13.10
C ASP A 220 1.26 -1.66 -13.13
N ARG A 221 1.52 -2.61 -14.04
CA ARG A 221 2.78 -3.37 -14.07
C ARG A 221 4.02 -2.49 -14.19
N ASN A 222 3.94 -1.41 -14.96
CA ASN A 222 5.05 -0.50 -15.20
C ASN A 222 5.45 0.29 -13.95
N LEU A 223 4.57 0.31 -12.94
CA LEU A 223 4.81 1.01 -11.68
C LEU A 223 5.47 0.11 -10.63
N LEU A 224 5.54 -1.21 -10.84
CA LEU A 224 5.94 -2.18 -9.82
C LEU A 224 7.29 -1.84 -9.17
N PHE A 225 8.26 -1.40 -9.98
CA PHE A 225 9.61 -1.04 -9.55
C PHE A 225 9.85 0.48 -9.46
N ARG A 226 8.83 1.30 -9.67
CA ARG A 226 8.97 2.75 -9.58
C ARG A 226 9.33 3.15 -8.15
N GLY A 227 10.34 4.01 -8.00
CA GLY A 227 10.77 4.52 -6.71
C GLY A 227 11.59 3.54 -5.85
N ILE A 228 12.06 2.43 -6.42
CA ILE A 228 12.88 1.45 -5.68
C ILE A 228 14.13 2.08 -5.06
N GLY A 229 14.85 2.93 -5.81
CA GLY A 229 16.07 3.58 -5.31
C GLY A 229 15.81 4.47 -4.09
N MET A 230 14.76 5.29 -4.13
CA MET A 230 14.37 6.13 -2.98
C MET A 230 14.00 5.30 -1.76
N ARG A 231 13.33 4.17 -1.96
CA ARG A 231 13.00 3.26 -0.87
C ARG A 231 14.23 2.58 -0.28
N MET A 232 15.16 2.13 -1.12
CA MET A 232 16.42 1.55 -0.69
C MET A 232 17.20 2.56 0.15
N ALA A 233 17.37 3.78 -0.34
CA ALA A 233 18.04 4.86 0.39
C ALA A 233 17.36 5.15 1.74
N ARG A 234 16.03 5.33 1.76
CA ARG A 234 15.28 5.56 3.01
C ARG A 234 15.45 4.41 4.00
N SER A 235 15.40 3.17 3.53
CA SER A 235 15.51 1.98 4.39
C SER A 235 16.94 1.82 4.90
N SER A 236 17.93 2.13 4.06
CA SER A 236 19.35 2.14 4.43
C SER A 236 19.61 3.12 5.58
N VAL A 237 19.22 4.38 5.40
CA VAL A 237 19.39 5.42 6.44
C VAL A 237 18.65 5.05 7.71
N ALA A 238 17.40 4.59 7.61
CA ALA A 238 16.61 4.19 8.78
C ALA A 238 17.26 3.04 9.55
N SER A 239 17.72 1.99 8.85
CA SER A 239 18.38 0.85 9.49
C SER A 239 19.71 1.24 10.14
N THR A 240 20.53 2.06 9.49
CA THR A 240 21.78 2.58 10.07
C THR A 240 21.52 3.39 11.33
N VAL A 241 20.54 4.30 11.31
CA VAL A 241 20.20 5.13 12.47
C VAL A 241 19.66 4.27 13.62
N ILE A 242 18.74 3.34 13.35
CA ILE A 242 18.14 2.50 14.39
C ILE A 242 19.24 1.70 15.10
N VAL A 243 20.08 0.98 14.34
CA VAL A 243 21.08 0.13 14.97
C VAL A 243 22.21 0.93 15.59
N GLY A 244 22.65 2.01 14.94
CA GLY A 244 23.64 2.90 15.54
C GLY A 244 23.16 3.52 16.85
N SER A 245 21.90 3.98 16.89
CA SER A 245 21.32 4.50 18.12
C SER A 245 21.20 3.45 19.22
N TYR A 246 20.91 2.20 18.86
CA TYR A 246 20.84 1.09 19.81
C TYR A 246 22.21 0.80 20.44
N TYR A 247 23.26 0.63 19.63
CA TYR A 247 24.60 0.36 20.16
C TYR A 247 25.17 1.55 20.93
N LEU A 248 24.94 2.78 20.47
CA LEU A 248 25.32 3.98 21.23
C LEU A 248 24.60 4.04 22.59
N ALA A 249 23.31 3.69 22.64
CA ALA A 249 22.56 3.65 23.89
C ALA A 249 23.09 2.57 24.83
N VAL A 250 23.43 1.39 24.31
CA VAL A 250 24.04 0.30 25.10
C VAL A 250 25.39 0.75 25.68
N ASP A 251 26.25 1.35 24.86
CA ASP A 251 27.58 1.82 25.30
C ASP A 251 27.50 2.93 26.38
N LEU A 252 26.44 3.75 26.35
CA LEU A 252 26.24 4.84 27.30
C LEU A 252 25.52 4.43 28.59
N LEU A 253 24.61 3.45 28.52
CA LEU A 253 23.71 3.10 29.63
C LEU A 253 24.14 1.84 30.39
N VAL A 254 24.95 0.97 29.79
CA VAL A 254 25.44 -0.25 30.46
C VAL A 254 26.80 0.06 31.09
N PRO A 255 26.92 0.12 32.43
CA PRO A 255 28.21 0.28 33.09
C PRO A 255 29.11 -0.91 32.76
N LYS A 256 30.39 -0.61 32.46
CA LYS A 256 31.42 -1.59 32.16
C LYS A 256 31.84 -2.38 33.40
#